data_AF-X1SV01-F1
#
_entry.id   AF-X1SV01-F1
#
_cell.length_a   1.000
_cell.length_b   1.000
_cell.length_c   1.000
_cell.angle_alpha   90.00
_cell.angle_beta   90.00
_cell.angle_gamma   90.00
#
_symmetry.space_group_name_H-M   'P 1'
#
loop_
_entity.id
_entity.type
_entity.pdbx_description
1 polymer ?
#
loop_
_entity_poly.entity_id
_entity_poly.type
_entity_poly.pdbx_seq_one_letter_code
_entity_poly.pdbx_strand_id
1 'polypeptide(L)'
;TISASGATNTPRTVPISLSISSLTPTPQITGVDPAQSVAQPDGQWLGILGAGFVSESQVVLRIGASEYPIPSDRTQFVSSIRINVFVGLTDAGTWTAQVINPGNRQSNTYSFPVVTQIPEDIYWLSKALMSEASVGTLEEQISVGWTVLNRFHSGSYGSSIEQVVKGGYVYNQEPTSTITTLADDLLQDKLSDPTSGATYFFSPISMPKEGESTSGFDVGGGLHEVPGTSHKVYFPSWAKPKEGWTMTDFYQTVENLEWVSGLQNVRNWYFMFYRPSFEHVT
;
A
#
# COMPACT_ATOMS: atom_id res chain seq x y z
N THR A 1 -75.87 -67.87 0.78
CA THR A 1 -75.54 -66.98 -0.36
C THR A 1 -75.85 -65.56 0.07
N ILE A 2 -74.83 -64.73 0.28
CA ILE A 2 -75.01 -63.30 0.56
C ILE A 2 -74.57 -62.57 -0.71
N SER A 3 -75.52 -61.92 -1.38
CA SER A 3 -75.29 -61.13 -2.57
C SER A 3 -75.10 -59.68 -2.16
N ALA A 4 -73.91 -59.12 -2.37
CA ALA A 4 -73.67 -57.69 -2.22
C ALA A 4 -73.81 -57.01 -3.59
N SER A 5 -74.78 -56.10 -3.72
CA SER A 5 -74.96 -55.20 -4.86
C SER A 5 -74.56 -53.80 -4.43
N GLY A 6 -73.61 -53.17 -5.14
CA GLY A 6 -73.32 -51.73 -4.98
C GLY A 6 -71.86 -51.28 -4.89
N ALA A 7 -70.86 -52.13 -5.21
CA ALA A 7 -69.48 -51.66 -5.25
C ALA A 7 -69.21 -50.86 -6.54
N THR A 8 -69.36 -49.53 -6.49
CA THR A 8 -68.81 -48.65 -7.52
C THR A 8 -67.33 -48.45 -7.26
N ASN A 9 -66.48 -49.11 -8.05
CA ASN A 9 -65.04 -48.82 -8.14
C ASN A 9 -64.83 -47.45 -8.81
N THR A 10 -65.13 -46.37 -8.08
CA THR A 10 -64.78 -45.02 -8.51
C THR A 10 -63.40 -44.69 -7.95
N PRO A 11 -62.36 -44.52 -8.78
CA PRO A 11 -61.07 -44.06 -8.31
C PRO A 11 -61.23 -42.71 -7.61
N ARG A 12 -60.87 -42.62 -6.32
CA ARG A 12 -60.74 -41.34 -5.63
C ARG A 12 -59.29 -40.89 -5.69
N THR A 13 -59.04 -39.77 -6.36
CA THR A 13 -57.77 -39.05 -6.24
C THR A 13 -57.78 -38.28 -4.94
N VAL A 14 -56.94 -38.70 -3.98
CA VAL A 14 -56.69 -37.94 -2.76
C VAL A 14 -55.47 -37.04 -3.04
N PRO A 15 -55.60 -35.70 -2.98
CA PRO A 15 -54.43 -34.83 -3.06
C PRO A 15 -53.57 -35.06 -1.82
N ILE A 16 -52.38 -35.61 -2.02
CA ILE A 16 -51.35 -35.74 -0.99
C ILE A 16 -50.42 -34.54 -1.15
N SER A 17 -50.40 -33.63 -0.18
CA SER A 17 -49.39 -32.57 -0.10
C SER A 17 -48.14 -33.15 0.55
N LEU A 18 -47.09 -33.39 -0.26
CA LEU A 18 -45.76 -33.74 0.22
C LEU A 18 -44.98 -32.45 0.49
N SER A 19 -44.74 -32.13 1.77
CA SER A 19 -43.79 -31.08 2.15
C SER A 19 -42.39 -31.68 2.22
N ILE A 20 -41.56 -31.37 1.22
CA ILE A 20 -40.13 -31.73 1.22
C ILE A 20 -39.41 -30.70 2.09
N SER A 21 -39.02 -31.08 3.31
CA SER A 21 -38.17 -30.23 4.15
C SER A 21 -36.73 -30.41 3.68
N SER A 22 -36.24 -29.52 2.81
CA SER A 22 -34.82 -29.49 2.45
C SER A 22 -34.02 -29.10 3.70
N LEU A 23 -33.10 -29.95 4.14
CA LEU A 23 -32.18 -29.61 5.22
C LEU A 23 -31.33 -28.40 4.80
N THR A 24 -31.53 -27.25 5.46
CA THR A 24 -30.69 -26.07 5.26
C THR A 24 -29.26 -26.40 5.69
N PRO A 25 -28.26 -26.27 4.80
CA PRO A 25 -26.88 -26.59 5.15
C PRO A 25 -26.34 -25.62 6.19
N THR A 26 -25.37 -26.08 6.99
CA THR A 26 -24.55 -25.19 7.82
C THR A 26 -23.61 -24.42 6.89
N PRO A 27 -23.67 -23.07 6.86
CA PRO A 27 -22.81 -22.29 6.00
C PRO A 27 -21.36 -22.32 6.51
N GLN A 28 -20.39 -22.09 5.64
CA GLN A 28 -18.97 -21.94 5.99
C GLN A 28 -18.38 -20.78 5.20
N ILE A 29 -17.60 -19.92 5.87
CA ILE A 29 -16.89 -18.80 5.22
C ILE A 29 -15.43 -19.21 5.06
N THR A 30 -14.91 -19.03 3.85
CA THR A 30 -13.51 -19.34 3.50
C THR A 30 -12.71 -18.09 3.14
N GLY A 31 -13.38 -16.96 2.87
CA GLY A 31 -12.72 -15.73 2.44
C GLY A 31 -13.63 -14.53 2.35
N VAL A 32 -13.02 -13.37 2.12
CA VAL A 32 -13.69 -12.14 1.68
C VAL A 32 -13.01 -11.58 0.43
N ASP A 33 -13.76 -10.79 -0.34
CA ASP A 33 -13.32 -10.16 -1.57
C ASP A 33 -13.75 -8.67 -1.56
N PRO A 34 -12.83 -7.71 -1.49
CA PRO A 34 -11.36 -7.88 -1.48
C PRO A 34 -10.83 -8.46 -0.16
N ALA A 35 -9.75 -9.26 -0.24
CA ALA A 35 -9.12 -9.91 0.92
C ALA A 35 -8.52 -8.91 1.94
N GLN A 36 -8.13 -7.73 1.47
CA GLN A 36 -7.78 -6.57 2.29
C GLN A 36 -8.73 -5.43 1.91
N SER A 37 -9.76 -5.22 2.72
CA SER A 37 -10.70 -4.13 2.50
C SER A 37 -10.15 -2.83 3.09
N VAL A 38 -10.61 -1.70 2.57
CA VAL A 38 -10.18 -0.37 3.04
C VAL A 38 -11.26 0.22 3.93
N ALA A 39 -10.88 0.92 5.00
CA ALA A 39 -11.81 1.66 5.83
C ALA A 39 -12.43 2.78 4.98
N GLN A 40 -13.73 2.66 4.69
CA GLN A 40 -14.50 3.57 3.86
C GLN A 40 -15.91 3.70 4.45
N PRO A 41 -16.20 4.79 5.19
CA PRO A 41 -17.50 5.02 5.82
C PRO A 41 -18.67 5.12 4.83
N ASP A 42 -18.40 5.63 3.61
CA ASP A 42 -19.42 5.89 2.59
C ASP A 42 -20.00 4.63 1.92
N GLY A 43 -19.48 3.46 2.28
CA GLY A 43 -19.95 2.17 1.80
C GLY A 43 -19.08 1.59 0.69
N GLN A 44 -18.95 0.27 0.68
CA GLN A 44 -18.25 -0.51 -0.33
C GLN A 44 -18.93 -1.88 -0.49
N TRP A 45 -18.72 -2.53 -1.63
CA TRP A 45 -19.11 -3.92 -1.81
C TRP A 45 -18.06 -4.85 -1.21
N LEU A 46 -18.51 -5.75 -0.34
CA LEU A 46 -17.72 -6.84 0.22
C LEU A 46 -18.34 -8.18 -0.19
N GLY A 47 -17.59 -9.00 -0.90
CA GLY A 47 -17.96 -10.38 -1.20
C GLY A 47 -17.60 -11.28 -0.04
N ILE A 48 -18.58 -12.01 0.51
CA ILE A 48 -18.38 -13.11 1.45
C ILE A 48 -18.28 -14.40 0.64
N LEU A 49 -17.13 -15.08 0.71
CA LEU A 49 -16.83 -16.30 -0.03
C LEU A 49 -16.97 -17.52 0.88
N GLY A 50 -17.50 -18.62 0.38
CA GLY A 50 -17.71 -19.80 1.20
C GLY A 50 -18.47 -20.94 0.55
N ALA A 51 -19.26 -21.64 1.35
CA ALA A 51 -20.11 -22.74 0.92
C ALA A 51 -21.39 -22.82 1.76
N GLY A 52 -22.44 -23.41 1.17
CA GLY A 52 -23.70 -23.66 1.86
C GLY A 52 -24.54 -22.40 2.09
N PHE A 53 -24.29 -21.30 1.39
CA PHE A 53 -25.17 -20.12 1.46
C PHE A 53 -26.50 -20.39 0.77
N VAL A 54 -27.55 -19.69 1.19
CA VAL A 54 -28.90 -19.75 0.62
C VAL A 54 -29.44 -18.33 0.43
N SER A 55 -30.52 -18.16 -0.35
CA SER A 55 -31.08 -16.84 -0.66
C SER A 55 -31.52 -16.03 0.56
N GLU A 56 -31.85 -16.71 1.66
CA GLU A 56 -32.28 -16.10 2.93
C GLU A 56 -31.16 -16.02 3.98
N SER A 57 -29.89 -16.25 3.58
CA SER A 57 -28.74 -16.07 4.46
C SER A 57 -28.65 -14.62 4.97
N GLN A 58 -28.40 -14.46 6.25
CA GLN A 58 -28.08 -13.17 6.88
C GLN A 58 -26.57 -13.05 7.09
N VAL A 59 -26.02 -11.85 6.93
CA VAL A 59 -24.61 -11.57 7.20
C VAL A 59 -24.52 -10.67 8.41
N VAL A 60 -23.59 -10.99 9.32
CA VAL A 60 -23.26 -10.15 10.48
C VAL A 60 -21.78 -9.85 10.44
N LEU A 61 -21.43 -8.57 10.49
CA LEU A 61 -20.06 -8.10 10.63
C LEU A 61 -19.80 -7.61 12.06
N ARG A 62 -18.56 -7.74 12.54
CA ARG A 62 -18.16 -7.27 13.87
C ARG A 62 -16.77 -6.66 13.87
N ILE A 63 -16.57 -5.67 14.73
CA ILE A 63 -15.25 -5.13 15.11
C ILE A 63 -15.23 -4.90 16.62
N GLY A 64 -14.25 -5.47 17.31
CA GLY A 64 -14.22 -5.47 18.78
C GLY A 64 -15.49 -6.10 19.36
N ALA A 65 -16.20 -5.37 20.23
CA ALA A 65 -17.47 -5.80 20.83
C ALA A 65 -18.72 -5.37 20.02
N SER A 66 -18.53 -4.59 18.95
CA SER A 66 -19.63 -4.04 18.15
C SER A 66 -20.09 -5.03 17.08
N GLU A 67 -21.42 -5.14 16.93
CA GLU A 67 -22.07 -6.05 15.98
C GLU A 67 -22.95 -5.28 14.98
N TYR A 68 -22.83 -5.64 13.71
CA TYR A 68 -23.48 -4.99 12.58
C TYR A 68 -24.18 -6.05 11.70
N PRO A 69 -25.43 -6.41 12.01
CA PRO A 69 -26.25 -7.20 11.10
C PRO A 69 -26.48 -6.42 9.81
N ILE A 70 -26.18 -7.02 8.66
CA ILE A 70 -26.36 -6.37 7.37
C ILE A 70 -27.84 -6.51 6.95
N PRO A 71 -28.53 -5.39 6.69
CA PRO A 71 -29.90 -5.41 6.18
C PRO A 71 -30.04 -6.18 4.85
N SER A 72 -31.22 -6.76 4.62
CA SER A 72 -31.48 -7.57 3.42
C SER A 72 -31.44 -6.76 2.12
N ASP A 73 -31.79 -5.47 2.15
CA ASP A 73 -31.68 -4.55 1.00
C ASP A 73 -30.22 -4.24 0.62
N ARG A 74 -29.27 -4.52 1.52
CA ARG A 74 -27.83 -4.40 1.31
C ARG A 74 -27.14 -5.75 1.14
N THR A 75 -27.90 -6.84 1.05
CA THR A 75 -27.38 -8.21 0.92
C THR A 75 -27.84 -8.82 -0.39
N GLN A 76 -26.90 -9.27 -1.22
CA GLN A 76 -27.16 -9.91 -2.49
C GLN A 76 -26.67 -11.36 -2.46
N PHE A 77 -27.59 -12.31 -2.43
CA PHE A 77 -27.26 -13.71 -2.68
C PHE A 77 -26.88 -13.89 -4.15
N VAL A 78 -25.63 -14.28 -4.40
CA VAL A 78 -25.12 -14.53 -5.75
C VAL A 78 -25.22 -16.02 -6.06
N SER A 79 -24.76 -16.87 -5.14
CA SER A 79 -24.79 -18.31 -5.25
C SER A 79 -24.55 -18.97 -3.89
N SER A 80 -24.61 -20.30 -3.82
CA SER A 80 -24.29 -21.06 -2.60
C SER A 80 -22.86 -20.89 -2.10
N ILE A 81 -21.99 -20.20 -2.86
CA ILE A 81 -20.60 -19.93 -2.50
C ILE A 81 -20.26 -18.44 -2.39
N ARG A 82 -21.21 -17.53 -2.68
CA ARG A 82 -20.98 -16.09 -2.60
C ARG A 82 -22.22 -15.28 -2.21
N ILE A 83 -22.03 -14.38 -1.25
CA ILE A 83 -22.97 -13.30 -0.91
C ILE A 83 -22.20 -11.99 -1.06
N ASN A 84 -22.76 -10.99 -1.73
CA ASN A 84 -22.21 -9.64 -1.71
C ASN A 84 -22.99 -8.78 -0.70
N VAL A 85 -22.28 -8.00 0.12
CA VAL A 85 -22.89 -7.03 1.05
C VAL A 85 -22.39 -5.63 0.77
N PHE A 86 -23.28 -4.64 0.83
CA PHE A 86 -22.91 -3.23 0.75
C PHE A 86 -22.78 -2.66 2.16
N VAL A 87 -21.56 -2.32 2.58
CA VAL A 87 -21.25 -1.96 3.98
C VAL A 87 -20.26 -0.80 4.07
N GLY A 88 -20.43 0.06 5.07
CA GLY A 88 -19.40 1.04 5.47
C GLY A 88 -18.49 0.41 6.50
N LEU A 89 -17.24 0.15 6.14
CA LEU A 89 -16.20 -0.31 7.08
C LEU A 89 -15.55 0.94 7.66
N THR A 90 -16.01 1.40 8.81
CA THR A 90 -15.65 2.74 9.34
C THR A 90 -14.25 2.82 9.91
N ASP A 91 -13.76 1.70 10.45
CA ASP A 91 -12.53 1.66 11.23
C ASP A 91 -11.57 0.62 10.65
N ALA A 92 -10.30 0.98 10.59
CA ALA A 92 -9.24 0.02 10.34
C ALA A 92 -9.10 -0.95 11.52
N GLY A 93 -8.73 -2.19 11.25
CA GLY A 93 -8.55 -3.21 12.26
C GLY A 93 -9.02 -4.59 11.80
N THR A 94 -9.12 -5.50 12.76
CA THR A 94 -9.60 -6.87 12.51
C THR A 94 -11.11 -6.90 12.58
N TRP A 95 -11.75 -7.05 11.42
CA TRP A 95 -13.17 -7.31 11.30
C TRP A 95 -13.44 -8.80 11.26
N THR A 96 -14.64 -9.20 11.64
CA THR A 96 -15.11 -10.57 11.47
C THR A 96 -16.44 -10.64 10.76
N ALA A 97 -16.64 -11.69 9.97
CA ALA A 97 -17.90 -12.00 9.30
C ALA A 97 -18.47 -13.32 9.81
N GLN A 98 -19.81 -13.39 9.88
CA GLN A 98 -20.56 -14.60 10.13
C GLN A 98 -21.79 -14.64 9.23
N VAL A 99 -22.09 -15.80 8.65
CA VAL A 99 -23.30 -16.04 7.87
C VAL A 99 -24.25 -16.92 8.68
N ILE A 100 -25.53 -16.55 8.71
CA ILE A 100 -26.59 -17.28 9.40
C ILE A 100 -27.65 -17.68 8.38
N ASN A 101 -27.81 -18.98 8.16
CA ASN A 101 -28.87 -19.52 7.34
C ASN A 101 -30.16 -19.75 8.16
N PRO A 102 -31.34 -19.90 7.50
CA PRO A 102 -32.59 -20.27 8.15
C PRO A 102 -32.46 -21.45 9.11
N GLY A 103 -33.21 -21.41 10.20
CA GLY A 103 -33.09 -22.39 11.29
C GLY A 103 -31.86 -22.15 12.19
N ASN A 104 -31.31 -20.93 12.19
CA ASN A 104 -30.16 -20.51 13.01
C ASN A 104 -28.90 -21.36 12.78
N ARG A 105 -28.66 -21.76 11.52
CA ARG A 105 -27.46 -22.49 11.12
C ARG A 105 -26.35 -21.48 10.87
N GLN A 106 -25.42 -21.37 11.80
CA GLN A 106 -24.35 -20.36 11.77
C GLN A 106 -23.07 -20.91 11.14
N SER A 107 -22.34 -20.06 10.45
CA SER A 107 -20.98 -20.36 9.98
C SER A 107 -19.95 -20.23 11.10
N ASN A 108 -18.71 -20.62 10.78
CA ASN A 108 -17.54 -20.12 11.48
C ASN A 108 -17.50 -18.58 11.44
N THR A 109 -16.86 -17.99 12.44
CA THR A 109 -16.47 -16.57 12.41
C THR A 109 -15.18 -16.45 11.61
N TYR A 110 -15.21 -15.67 10.53
CA TYR A 110 -14.06 -15.45 9.66
C TYR A 110 -13.45 -14.07 9.90
N SER A 111 -12.18 -14.01 10.27
CA SER A 111 -11.45 -12.75 10.51
C SER A 111 -10.77 -12.25 9.24
N PHE A 112 -10.86 -10.94 8.98
CA PHE A 112 -10.18 -10.29 7.87
C PHE A 112 -9.70 -8.88 8.25
N PRO A 113 -8.61 -8.40 7.64
CA PRO A 113 -8.10 -7.06 7.91
C PRO A 113 -8.85 -6.00 7.12
N VAL A 114 -9.15 -4.89 7.78
CA VAL A 114 -9.53 -3.62 7.16
C VAL A 114 -8.41 -2.63 7.41
N VAL A 115 -7.89 -1.99 6.36
CA VAL A 115 -6.77 -1.05 6.46
C VAL A 115 -7.24 0.38 6.27
N THR A 116 -6.56 1.35 6.87
CA THR A 116 -6.84 2.77 6.64
C THR A 116 -6.63 3.12 5.16
N GLN A 117 -7.50 3.96 4.60
CA GLN A 117 -7.26 4.53 3.28
C GLN A 117 -6.04 5.45 3.36
N ILE A 118 -4.98 5.12 2.62
CA ILE A 118 -3.80 5.98 2.49
C ILE A 118 -4.04 6.88 1.27
N PRO A 119 -4.05 8.22 1.42
CA PRO A 119 -4.05 9.15 0.29
C PRO A 119 -2.93 8.82 -0.71
N GLU A 120 -3.21 8.97 -2.00
CA GLU A 120 -2.30 8.53 -3.07
C GLU A 120 -0.91 9.15 -2.97
N ASP A 121 -0.81 10.45 -2.69
CA ASP A 121 0.48 11.14 -2.53
C ASP A 121 1.28 10.61 -1.33
N ILE A 122 0.59 10.32 -0.20
CA ILE A 122 1.22 9.70 0.97
C ILE A 122 1.72 8.31 0.61
N TYR A 123 0.92 7.52 -0.12
CA TYR A 123 1.31 6.17 -0.54
C TYR A 123 2.57 6.22 -1.40
N TRP A 124 2.61 7.05 -2.45
CA TRP A 124 3.75 7.12 -3.35
C TRP A 124 5.01 7.68 -2.70
N LEU A 125 4.90 8.71 -1.87
CA LEU A 125 6.04 9.20 -1.09
C LEU A 125 6.56 8.12 -0.13
N SER A 126 5.65 7.37 0.51
CA SER A 126 6.01 6.26 1.38
C SER A 126 6.73 5.13 0.64
N LYS A 127 6.32 4.81 -0.60
CA LYS A 127 6.97 3.79 -1.44
C LYS A 127 8.41 4.16 -1.75
N ALA A 128 8.67 5.43 -2.08
CA ALA A 128 10.01 5.95 -2.31
C ALA A 128 10.86 5.88 -1.03
N LEU A 129 10.37 6.44 0.09
CA LEU A 129 11.06 6.41 1.37
C LEU A 129 11.40 4.99 1.83
N MET A 130 10.44 4.07 1.72
CA MET A 130 10.64 2.67 2.11
C MET A 130 11.76 2.03 1.28
N SER A 131 11.78 2.31 -0.02
CA SER A 131 12.70 1.66 -0.95
C SER A 131 14.10 2.26 -0.93
N GLU A 132 14.21 3.55 -0.68
CA GLU A 132 15.47 4.31 -0.77
C GLU A 132 16.18 4.46 0.58
N ALA A 133 15.43 4.61 1.69
CA ALA A 133 15.99 5.09 2.96
C ALA A 133 15.48 4.39 4.22
N SER A 134 14.71 3.30 4.12
CA SER A 134 14.08 2.64 5.29
C SER A 134 15.05 2.18 6.38
N VAL A 135 16.30 1.87 6.03
CA VAL A 135 17.36 1.46 6.97
C VAL A 135 18.23 2.64 7.46
N GLY A 136 17.95 3.85 6.97
CA GLY A 136 18.67 5.08 7.31
C GLY A 136 18.26 5.68 8.66
N THR A 137 18.97 6.72 9.07
CA THR A 137 18.56 7.60 10.17
C THR A 137 17.28 8.36 9.81
N LEU A 138 16.59 8.91 10.80
CA LEU A 138 15.43 9.77 10.54
C LEU A 138 15.79 10.95 9.62
N GLU A 139 16.95 11.56 9.82
CA GLU A 139 17.39 12.68 8.97
C GLU A 139 17.67 12.25 7.53
N GLU A 140 18.23 11.06 7.32
CA GLU A 140 18.43 10.49 5.99
C GLU A 140 17.09 10.24 5.29
N GLN A 141 16.10 9.71 6.00
CA GLN A 141 14.74 9.53 5.47
C GLN A 141 14.08 10.86 5.13
N ILE A 142 14.15 11.85 6.03
CA ILE A 142 13.65 13.22 5.79
C ILE A 142 14.33 13.83 4.56
N SER A 143 15.65 13.72 4.46
CA SER A 143 16.43 14.26 3.34
C SER A 143 16.03 13.63 2.01
N VAL A 144 15.88 12.30 1.94
CA VAL A 144 15.39 11.61 0.74
C VAL A 144 13.96 12.03 0.40
N GLY A 145 13.07 12.11 1.39
CA GLY A 145 11.70 12.58 1.21
C GLY A 145 11.65 13.98 0.61
N TRP A 146 12.49 14.90 1.11
CA TRP A 146 12.60 16.24 0.56
C TRP A 146 13.11 16.28 -0.87
N THR A 147 13.94 15.34 -1.32
CA THR A 147 14.30 15.30 -2.74
C THR A 147 13.09 15.03 -3.64
N VAL A 148 12.15 14.18 -3.20
CA VAL A 148 10.90 13.92 -3.92
C VAL A 148 10.04 15.18 -3.94
N LEU A 149 9.88 15.82 -2.77
CA LEU A 149 9.08 17.04 -2.65
C LEU A 149 9.67 18.21 -3.43
N ASN A 150 10.99 18.40 -3.41
CA ASN A 150 11.67 19.44 -4.19
C ASN A 150 11.51 19.23 -5.69
N ARG A 151 11.61 17.97 -6.16
CA ARG A 151 11.30 17.64 -7.57
C ARG A 151 9.84 17.94 -7.91
N PHE A 152 8.90 17.57 -7.05
CA PHE A 152 7.48 17.86 -7.22
C PHE A 152 7.19 19.37 -7.25
N HIS A 153 7.67 20.12 -6.26
CA HIS A 153 7.50 21.57 -6.14
C HIS A 153 8.14 22.34 -7.31
N SER A 154 9.23 21.84 -7.89
CA SER A 154 9.84 22.44 -9.07
C SER A 154 8.95 22.38 -10.33
N GLY A 155 7.97 21.48 -10.36
CA GLY A 155 7.11 21.20 -11.53
C GLY A 155 7.85 20.60 -12.74
N SER A 156 9.15 20.36 -12.64
CA SER A 156 10.00 19.96 -13.78
C SER A 156 10.10 18.45 -13.96
N TYR A 157 9.70 17.66 -12.95
CA TYR A 157 9.87 16.20 -12.92
C TYR A 157 8.54 15.43 -12.99
N GLY A 158 7.41 16.12 -12.83
CA GLY A 158 6.08 15.51 -12.82
C GLY A 158 5.05 16.44 -12.17
N SER A 159 3.78 16.19 -12.44
CA SER A 159 2.65 16.94 -11.88
C SER A 159 1.99 16.26 -10.67
N SER A 160 2.49 15.11 -10.24
CA SER A 160 2.05 14.38 -9.04
C SER A 160 3.23 13.67 -8.38
N ILE A 161 3.10 13.32 -7.10
CA ILE A 161 4.13 12.56 -6.38
C ILE A 161 4.37 11.21 -7.06
N GLU A 162 3.32 10.54 -7.54
CA GLU A 162 3.44 9.30 -8.31
C GLU A 162 4.38 9.45 -9.51
N GLN A 163 4.19 10.48 -10.33
CA GLN A 163 5.00 10.70 -11.53
C GLN A 163 6.47 10.97 -11.18
N VAL A 164 6.71 11.78 -10.15
CA VAL A 164 8.06 12.07 -9.67
C VAL A 164 8.75 10.80 -9.18
N VAL A 165 8.05 9.98 -8.37
CA VAL A 165 8.57 8.71 -7.84
C VAL A 165 8.87 7.73 -8.97
N LYS A 166 7.91 7.48 -9.86
CA LYS A 166 8.09 6.57 -11.00
C LYS A 166 9.17 7.04 -11.98
N GLY A 167 9.41 8.34 -12.07
CA GLY A 167 10.37 8.93 -12.98
C GLY A 167 11.82 8.89 -12.50
N GLY A 168 12.09 8.65 -11.20
CA GLY A 168 13.46 8.80 -10.70
C GLY A 168 13.77 8.22 -9.33
N TYR A 169 12.94 7.33 -8.80
CA TYR A 169 13.14 6.66 -7.51
C TYR A 169 12.81 5.17 -7.61
N VAL A 170 13.40 4.37 -6.73
CA VAL A 170 13.01 2.99 -6.47
C VAL A 170 11.74 2.97 -5.63
N TYR A 171 10.79 2.07 -5.94
CA TYR A 171 9.49 1.97 -5.25
C TYR A 171 9.03 0.50 -5.06
N ASN A 172 9.97 -0.44 -4.93
CA ASN A 172 9.67 -1.86 -4.95
C ASN A 172 9.17 -2.45 -3.62
N GLN A 173 9.20 -1.67 -2.54
CA GLN A 173 8.82 -2.14 -1.19
C GLN A 173 7.50 -1.54 -0.75
N GLU A 174 6.66 -2.28 -0.02
CA GLU A 174 5.39 -1.77 0.52
C GLU A 174 5.62 -0.92 1.79
N PRO A 175 4.89 0.19 1.99
CA PRO A 175 5.04 1.03 3.17
C PRO A 175 4.71 0.33 4.49
N THR A 176 5.42 0.69 5.56
CA THR A 176 5.03 0.43 6.94
C THR A 176 4.31 1.64 7.50
N SER A 177 3.55 1.45 8.59
CA SER A 177 2.88 2.55 9.29
C SER A 177 3.84 3.68 9.68
N THR A 178 5.05 3.36 10.15
CA THR A 178 6.07 4.36 10.49
C THR A 178 6.47 5.23 9.30
N ILE A 179 6.70 4.62 8.12
CA ILE A 179 7.06 5.37 6.91
C ILE A 179 5.85 6.15 6.38
N THR A 180 4.64 5.62 6.51
CA THR A 180 3.41 6.34 6.16
C THR A 180 3.21 7.57 7.03
N THR A 181 3.44 7.49 8.34
CA THR A 181 3.41 8.66 9.23
C THR A 181 4.46 9.70 8.85
N LEU A 182 5.70 9.26 8.53
CA LEU A 182 6.75 10.18 8.10
C LEU A 182 6.39 10.91 6.79
N ALA A 183 5.87 10.18 5.81
CA ALA A 183 5.42 10.77 4.54
C ALA A 183 4.29 11.79 4.75
N ASP A 184 3.34 11.49 5.64
CA ASP A 184 2.26 12.42 6.01
C ASP A 184 2.81 13.70 6.67
N ASP A 185 3.75 13.57 7.61
CA ASP A 185 4.38 14.71 8.28
C ASP A 185 5.20 15.59 7.32
N LEU A 186 5.86 14.99 6.32
CA LEU A 186 6.56 15.70 5.25
C LEU A 186 5.59 16.48 4.36
N LEU A 187 4.50 15.85 3.89
CA LEU A 187 3.50 16.49 3.03
C LEU A 187 2.70 17.58 3.73
N GLN A 188 2.63 17.55 5.06
CA GLN A 188 2.01 18.58 5.89
C GLN A 188 3.01 19.67 6.35
N ASP A 189 4.21 19.71 5.77
CA ASP A 189 5.28 20.67 6.09
C ASP A 189 5.66 20.71 7.59
N LYS A 190 5.51 19.60 8.33
CA LYS A 190 5.87 19.54 9.76
C LYS A 190 7.36 19.34 9.98
N LEU A 191 8.10 18.91 8.97
CA LEU A 191 9.53 18.61 9.01
C LEU A 191 10.25 19.46 7.96
N SER A 192 11.17 20.31 8.38
CA SER A 192 11.93 21.21 7.49
C SER A 192 12.83 20.46 6.52
N ASP A 193 13.14 21.06 5.36
CA ASP A 193 14.13 20.53 4.40
C ASP A 193 15.57 20.76 4.87
N PRO A 194 16.29 19.72 5.35
CA PRO A 194 17.69 19.88 5.73
C PRO A 194 18.60 20.05 4.51
N THR A 195 18.18 19.56 3.34
CA THR A 195 18.97 19.53 2.11
C THR A 195 18.97 20.85 1.36
N SER A 196 18.15 21.80 1.79
CA SER A 196 18.05 23.14 1.19
C SER A 196 17.83 23.10 -0.33
N GLY A 197 16.84 22.33 -0.78
CA GLY A 197 16.43 22.25 -2.18
C GLY A 197 17.11 21.14 -2.99
N ALA A 198 17.66 20.10 -2.35
CA ALA A 198 18.27 19.02 -3.12
C ALA A 198 17.22 18.30 -3.97
N THR A 199 17.56 18.04 -5.22
CA THR A 199 16.73 17.28 -6.18
C THR A 199 17.44 16.01 -6.66
N TYR A 200 18.66 15.75 -6.21
CA TYR A 200 19.41 14.55 -6.54
C TYR A 200 20.09 14.01 -5.29
N PHE A 201 20.27 12.70 -5.27
CA PHE A 201 21.20 12.06 -4.37
C PHE A 201 21.73 10.78 -5.00
N PHE A 202 22.82 10.26 -4.45
CA PHE A 202 23.19 8.87 -4.65
C PHE A 202 23.77 8.31 -3.35
N SER A 203 23.86 6.98 -3.30
CA SER A 203 24.43 6.25 -2.18
C SER A 203 25.85 5.78 -2.51
N PRO A 204 26.90 6.37 -1.92
CA PRO A 204 28.27 5.93 -2.17
C PRO A 204 28.52 4.46 -1.82
N ILE A 205 27.92 3.96 -0.73
CA ILE A 205 28.02 2.54 -0.36
C ILE A 205 27.44 1.61 -1.44
N SER A 206 26.51 2.08 -2.28
CA SER A 206 25.96 1.31 -3.39
C SER A 206 26.79 1.41 -4.68
N MET A 207 27.77 2.31 -4.74
CA MET A 207 28.64 2.47 -5.90
C MET A 207 29.86 1.53 -5.84
N PRO A 208 30.47 1.19 -7.00
CA PRO A 208 31.71 0.43 -7.03
C PRO A 208 32.85 1.15 -6.31
N LYS A 209 33.64 0.43 -5.53
CA LYS A 209 34.82 0.93 -4.81
C LYS A 209 36.06 0.80 -5.69
N GLU A 210 37.16 1.41 -5.27
CA GLU A 210 38.47 1.22 -5.90
C GLU A 210 38.80 -0.29 -6.03
N GLY A 211 39.05 -0.74 -7.26
CA GLY A 211 39.35 -2.14 -7.57
C GLY A 211 38.14 -3.06 -7.80
N GLU A 212 36.90 -2.58 -7.58
CA GLU A 212 35.69 -3.34 -7.91
C GLU A 212 35.30 -3.21 -9.39
N SER A 213 34.48 -4.15 -9.88
CA SER A 213 33.92 -4.08 -11.24
C SER A 213 32.96 -2.90 -11.36
N THR A 214 33.08 -2.14 -12.44
CA THR A 214 32.20 -1.00 -12.77
C THR A 214 31.08 -1.38 -13.76
N SER A 215 31.01 -2.65 -14.17
CA SER A 215 30.03 -3.11 -15.15
C SER A 215 28.59 -2.92 -14.64
N GLY A 216 27.77 -2.23 -15.41
CA GLY A 216 26.36 -1.97 -15.08
C GLY A 216 26.12 -0.74 -14.19
N PHE A 217 27.16 0.02 -13.86
CA PHE A 217 27.06 1.25 -13.07
C PHE A 217 27.37 2.48 -13.93
N ASP A 218 26.69 3.58 -13.66
CA ASP A 218 27.14 4.90 -14.12
C ASP A 218 28.35 5.32 -13.27
N VAL A 219 29.54 5.27 -13.86
CA VAL A 219 30.81 5.64 -13.21
C VAL A 219 31.50 6.81 -13.91
N GLY A 220 30.77 7.55 -14.75
CA GLY A 220 31.34 8.63 -15.57
C GLY A 220 31.88 9.81 -14.75
N GLY A 221 31.53 9.89 -13.46
CA GLY A 221 32.07 10.88 -12.53
C GLY A 221 33.49 10.59 -12.07
N GLY A 222 33.96 9.34 -12.24
CA GLY A 222 35.30 8.91 -11.86
C GLY A 222 35.41 8.51 -10.38
N LEU A 223 36.60 8.04 -10.00
CA LEU A 223 36.90 7.54 -8.65
C LEU A 223 37.28 8.71 -7.73
N HIS A 224 36.51 8.91 -6.66
CA HIS A 224 36.74 9.99 -5.69
C HIS A 224 36.63 9.49 -4.24
N GLU A 225 37.33 10.16 -3.34
CA GLU A 225 37.13 9.98 -1.89
C GLU A 225 35.79 10.57 -1.48
N VAL A 226 35.02 9.82 -0.69
CA VAL A 226 33.74 10.28 -0.15
C VAL A 226 34.03 11.20 1.04
N PRO A 227 33.64 12.48 1.00
CA PRO A 227 33.95 13.45 2.04
C PRO A 227 33.55 12.97 3.45
N GLY A 228 34.45 13.14 4.42
CA GLY A 228 34.25 12.67 5.80
C GLY A 228 34.48 11.17 6.00
N THR A 229 35.03 10.46 5.01
CA THR A 229 35.36 9.03 5.08
C THR A 229 36.75 8.77 4.48
N SER A 230 37.30 7.57 4.68
CA SER A 230 38.53 7.12 4.00
C SER A 230 38.26 6.29 2.75
N HIS A 231 37.00 6.18 2.31
CA HIS A 231 36.61 5.31 1.20
C HIS A 231 36.61 6.06 -0.13
N LYS A 232 37.04 5.37 -1.20
CA LYS A 232 36.90 5.84 -2.58
C LYS A 232 35.86 5.03 -3.34
N VAL A 233 34.99 5.73 -4.06
CA VAL A 233 33.97 5.12 -4.92
C VAL A 233 33.91 5.82 -6.27
N TYR A 234 33.37 5.13 -7.26
CA TYR A 234 33.05 5.72 -8.55
C TYR A 234 31.77 6.53 -8.45
N PHE A 235 31.84 7.81 -8.79
CA PHE A 235 30.71 8.72 -8.77
C PHE A 235 29.94 8.61 -10.10
N PRO A 236 28.61 8.81 -10.08
CA PRO A 236 27.84 8.88 -11.31
C PRO A 236 28.26 10.11 -12.15
N SER A 237 28.04 10.02 -13.46
CA SER A 237 28.41 11.05 -14.44
C SER A 237 27.92 12.45 -14.06
N TRP A 238 26.69 12.57 -13.57
CA TRP A 238 26.07 13.83 -13.16
C TRP A 238 26.67 14.44 -11.88
N ALA A 239 27.32 13.62 -11.04
CA ALA A 239 27.99 14.06 -9.82
C ALA A 239 29.48 14.40 -10.04
N LYS A 240 29.95 14.39 -11.28
CA LYS A 240 31.34 14.72 -11.62
C LYS A 240 31.66 16.17 -11.21
N PRO A 241 32.74 16.43 -10.46
CA PRO A 241 33.20 17.78 -10.16
C PRO A 241 33.48 18.60 -11.43
N LYS A 242 33.19 19.90 -11.41
CA LYS A 242 33.61 20.84 -12.47
C LYS A 242 35.14 20.85 -12.60
N GLU A 243 35.62 21.12 -13.80
CA GLU A 243 37.06 21.19 -14.06
C GLU A 243 37.74 22.23 -13.15
N GLY A 244 38.88 21.87 -12.58
CA GLY A 244 39.63 22.70 -11.64
C GLY A 244 39.13 22.65 -10.19
N TRP A 245 38.02 21.95 -9.91
CA TRP A 245 37.53 21.74 -8.55
C TRP A 245 38.05 20.44 -7.95
N THR A 246 38.37 20.47 -6.65
CA THR A 246 38.67 19.27 -5.87
C THR A 246 37.46 18.89 -5.03
N MET A 247 37.26 17.58 -4.85
CA MET A 247 36.24 17.03 -3.96
C MET A 247 36.54 17.43 -2.51
N THR A 248 35.86 18.47 -2.04
CA THR A 248 35.91 18.97 -0.66
C THR A 248 34.48 19.10 -0.14
N ASP A 249 34.31 19.58 1.11
CA ASP A 249 33.02 19.94 1.73
C ASP A 249 32.13 20.86 0.89
N PHE A 250 32.64 21.42 -0.21
CA PHE A 250 31.85 22.17 -1.17
C PHE A 250 32.40 21.93 -2.57
N TYR A 251 31.55 21.52 -3.51
CA TYR A 251 31.90 21.50 -4.92
C TYR A 251 30.67 21.56 -5.82
N GLN A 252 30.87 22.12 -7.01
CA GLN A 252 29.89 22.10 -8.09
C GLN A 252 30.15 20.95 -9.06
N THR A 253 29.09 20.40 -9.63
CA THR A 253 29.15 19.33 -10.62
C THR A 253 28.99 19.86 -12.04
N VAL A 254 29.32 19.03 -13.03
CA VAL A 254 29.13 19.35 -14.46
C VAL A 254 27.68 19.60 -14.86
N GLU A 255 26.71 19.15 -14.07
CA GLU A 255 25.27 19.35 -14.29
C GLU A 255 24.72 20.58 -13.56
N ASN A 256 25.57 21.53 -13.16
CA ASN A 256 25.18 22.70 -12.36
C ASN A 256 24.44 22.30 -11.08
N LEU A 257 24.96 21.26 -10.41
CA LEU A 257 24.52 20.88 -9.08
C LEU A 257 25.61 21.24 -8.06
N GLU A 258 25.22 21.41 -6.81
CA GLU A 258 26.10 21.66 -5.68
C GLU A 258 25.88 20.56 -4.64
N TRP A 259 26.95 19.95 -4.15
CA TRP A 259 26.86 19.00 -3.04
C TRP A 259 26.47 19.71 -1.75
N VAL A 260 25.48 19.17 -1.05
CA VAL A 260 25.01 19.65 0.25
C VAL A 260 25.78 18.93 1.36
N SER A 261 26.74 19.63 1.96
CA SER A 261 27.58 19.11 3.04
C SER A 261 27.07 19.55 4.43
N GLY A 262 27.69 19.00 5.48
CA GLY A 262 27.43 19.41 6.86
C GLY A 262 26.05 19.03 7.41
N LEU A 263 25.32 18.15 6.72
CA LEU A 263 24.01 17.65 7.17
C LEU A 263 24.15 16.86 8.48
N GLN A 264 23.47 17.32 9.53
CA GLN A 264 23.51 16.68 10.84
C GLN A 264 22.87 15.29 10.77
N ASN A 265 23.49 14.25 11.35
CA ASN A 265 22.96 12.88 11.36
C ASN A 265 22.72 12.22 9.99
N VAL A 266 23.25 12.81 8.90
CA VAL A 266 23.30 12.22 7.57
C VAL A 266 24.71 11.70 7.32
N ARG A 267 24.83 10.41 7.00
CA ARG A 267 26.13 9.80 6.76
C ARG A 267 26.45 9.91 5.28
N ASN A 268 27.51 10.66 4.94
CA ASN A 268 27.96 10.80 3.55
C ASN A 268 28.24 9.46 2.86
N TRP A 269 28.65 8.43 3.63
CA TRP A 269 28.84 7.08 3.09
C TRP A 269 27.55 6.44 2.54
N TYR A 270 26.38 6.84 3.06
CA TYR A 270 25.08 6.33 2.65
C TYR A 270 24.35 7.28 1.70
N PHE A 271 24.51 8.59 1.86
CA PHE A 271 23.82 9.56 1.04
C PHE A 271 24.68 10.80 0.78
N MET A 272 24.79 11.18 -0.49
CA MET A 272 25.27 12.49 -0.90
C MET A 272 24.16 13.21 -1.65
N PHE A 273 23.70 14.34 -1.12
CA PHE A 273 22.60 15.13 -1.67
C PHE A 273 23.11 16.30 -2.51
N TYR A 274 22.41 16.61 -3.60
CA TYR A 274 22.78 17.67 -4.50
C TYR A 274 21.58 18.53 -4.87
N ARG A 275 21.78 19.84 -4.81
CA ARG A 275 20.79 20.85 -5.19
C ARG A 275 21.22 21.57 -6.47
N PRO A 276 20.28 22.13 -7.25
CA PRO A 276 20.63 23.02 -8.35
C PRO A 276 21.51 24.18 -7.84
N SER A 277 22.65 24.41 -8.49
CA SER A 277 23.46 25.58 -8.20
C SER A 277 22.75 26.80 -8.77
N PHE A 278 22.47 27.80 -7.94
CA PHE A 278 22.19 29.13 -8.46
C PHE A 278 23.51 29.66 -9.01
N GLU A 279 23.64 29.78 -10.34
CA GLU A 279 24.69 30.64 -10.87
C GLU A 279 24.50 32.00 -10.18
N HIS A 280 25.50 32.46 -9.42
CA HIS A 280 25.53 33.84 -9.02
C HIS A 280 25.54 34.66 -10.31
N VAL A 281 24.37 35.16 -10.71
CA VAL A 281 24.27 36.23 -11.70
C VAL A 281 24.89 37.45 -11.03
N THR A 282 26.23 37.52 -11.10
CA THR A 282 27.02 38.72 -10.87
C THR A 282 26.96 39.62 -12.09
#